data_AF-A0A853A6M0-F1
#
_entry.id   AF-A0A853A6M0-F1
#
_cell.length_a   1.000
_cell.length_b   1.000
_cell.length_c   1.000
_cell.angle_alpha   90.00
_cell.angle_beta   90.00
_cell.angle_gamma   90.00
#
_symmetry.space_group_name_H-M   'P 1'
#
loop_
_entity.id
_entity.type
_entity.pdbx_description
1 polymer ?
#
loop_
_entity_poly.entity_id
_entity_poly.type
_entity_poly.pdbx_seq_one_letter_code
_entity_poly.pdbx_strand_id
1 'polypeptide(L)' 'MTYRAEAAAVRVVRGNPTPEELAAVLAVIMGRIGSAKAAAAAEESRTSSTWVDRGRLMAPLPPPGRLAWRSSGLPH' A
#
# COMPACT_ATOMS: atom_id res chain seq x y z
N MET A 1 -0.32 29.34 15.04
CA MET A 1 0.53 29.59 13.86
C MET A 1 0.81 28.25 13.22
N THR A 2 -0.07 27.81 12.31
CA THR A 2 -0.06 26.48 11.70
C THR A 2 0.93 26.45 10.53
N TYR A 3 1.97 25.62 10.61
CA TYR A 3 2.85 25.38 9.48
C TYR A 3 2.50 24.05 8.79
N ARG A 4 2.00 24.24 7.56
CA ARG A 4 2.16 23.47 6.31
C ARG A 4 2.60 22.01 6.44
N ALA A 5 1.83 21.12 5.82
CA ALA A 5 2.28 19.78 5.45
C ALA A 5 3.65 19.87 4.76
N GLU A 6 4.67 19.29 5.37
CA GLU A 6 5.97 19.11 4.72
C GLU A 6 5.76 18.02 3.67
N ALA A 7 5.49 18.46 2.45
CA ALA A 7 5.21 17.57 1.33
C ALA A 7 6.48 16.80 0.97
N ALA A 8 6.48 15.49 1.20
CA ALA A 8 7.35 14.49 0.58
C ALA A 8 8.82 14.91 0.33
N ALA A 9 9.53 15.37 1.36
CA ALA A 9 10.95 15.67 1.24
C ALA A 9 11.80 14.39 1.40
N VAL A 10 12.72 14.14 0.47
CA VAL A 10 13.75 13.07 0.59
C VAL A 10 14.98 13.68 1.26
N ARG A 11 15.43 13.09 2.38
CA ARG A 11 16.60 13.55 3.14
C ARG A 11 17.76 12.57 3.00
N VAL A 12 18.94 13.08 2.66
CA VAL A 12 20.20 12.32 2.77
C VAL A 12 20.62 12.27 4.23
N VAL A 13 20.64 11.07 4.82
CA VAL A 13 21.00 10.86 6.23
C VAL A 13 22.51 10.72 6.40
N ARG A 14 23.21 10.20 5.40
CA ARG A 14 24.66 9.97 5.39
C ARG A 14 25.21 10.05 3.97
N GLY A 15 26.46 10.49 3.84
CA GLY A 15 27.17 10.64 2.57
C GLY A 15 27.07 12.06 1.99
N ASN A 16 27.82 12.32 0.93
CA ASN A 16 27.78 13.57 0.17
C ASN A 16 27.61 13.23 -1.33
N PRO A 17 26.40 12.81 -1.74
CA PRO A 17 26.16 12.43 -3.13
C PRO A 17 26.34 13.64 -4.04
N THR A 18 26.81 13.40 -5.26
CA THR A 18 26.85 14.48 -6.24
C THR A 18 25.43 14.87 -6.66
N PRO A 19 25.22 16.09 -7.20
CA PRO A 19 23.91 16.49 -7.72
C PRO A 19 23.34 15.50 -8.76
N GLU A 20 24.21 14.90 -9.57
CA GLU A 20 23.85 13.94 -10.62
C GLU A 20 23.35 12.62 -10.03
N GLU A 21 24.01 12.11 -8.98
CA GLU A 21 23.59 10.90 -8.28
C GLU A 21 22.22 11.09 -7.60
N LEU A 22 22.03 12.25 -6.95
CA LEU A 22 20.75 12.59 -6.34
C LEU A 22 19.64 12.69 -7.40
N ALA A 23 19.93 13.32 -8.54
CA ALA A 23 18.99 13.42 -9.66
C ALA A 23 18.61 12.04 -10.22
N ALA A 24 19.58 11.13 -10.37
CA ALA A 24 19.33 9.78 -10.85
C ALA A 24 18.38 9.00 -9.90
N VAL A 25 18.63 9.08 -8.59
CA VAL A 25 17.77 8.42 -7.59
C VAL A 25 16.35 9.01 -7.61
N LEU A 26 16.23 10.33 -7.66
CA LEU A 26 14.93 11.00 -7.72
C LEU A 26 14.16 10.61 -8.99
N ALA A 27 14.83 10.50 -10.14
CA ALA A 27 14.21 10.07 -11.39
C ALA A 27 13.63 8.64 -11.27
N VAL A 28 14.36 7.72 -10.65
CA VAL A 28 13.88 6.34 -10.42
C VAL A 28 12.67 6.31 -9.49
N ILE A 29 12.71 7.05 -8.37
CA ILE A 29 11.60 7.12 -7.41
C ILE A 29 10.35 7.67 -8.09
N MET A 30 10.47 8.80 -8.81
CA MET A 30 9.34 9.40 -9.53
C MET A 30 8.79 8.48 -10.61
N GLY A 31 9.66 7.80 -11.37
CA GLY A 31 9.26 6.80 -12.35
C GLY A 31 8.44 5.68 -11.71
N ARG A 32 8.89 5.16 -10.56
CA ARG A 32 8.20 4.07 -9.87
C ARG A 32 6.84 4.51 -9.28
N ILE A 33 6.76 5.72 -8.72
CA ILE A 33 5.51 6.32 -8.25
C ILE A 33 4.54 6.50 -9.43
N GLY A 34 5.03 7.00 -10.57
CA GLY A 34 4.24 7.13 -11.80
C GLY A 34 3.68 5.79 -12.29
N SER A 35 4.52 4.76 -12.37
CA SER A 35 4.08 3.41 -12.75
C SER A 35 3.05 2.83 -11.77
N ALA A 36 3.23 3.02 -10.47
CA ALA A 36 2.27 2.54 -9.46
C ALA A 36 0.92 3.24 -9.59
N LYS A 37 0.91 4.56 -9.82
CA LYS A 37 -0.32 5.33 -10.07
C LYS A 37 -1.02 4.90 -11.35
N ALA A 38 -0.27 4.67 -12.43
CA ALA A 38 -0.83 4.17 -13.68
C ALA A 38 -1.44 2.77 -13.52
N ALA A 39 -0.76 1.88 -12.78
CA ALA A 39 -1.29 0.55 -12.47
C ALA A 39 -2.57 0.62 -11.62
N ALA A 40 -2.61 1.49 -10.61
CA ALA A 40 -3.80 1.70 -9.79
C ALA A 40 -4.98 2.22 -10.61
N ALA A 41 -4.75 3.23 -11.47
CA ALA A 41 -5.79 3.74 -12.37
C ALA A 41 -6.31 2.68 -13.36
N ALA A 42 -5.44 1.77 -13.80
CA ALA A 42 -5.82 0.64 -14.64
C ALA A 42 -6.52 -0.49 -13.88
N GLU A 43 -6.41 -0.54 -12.55
CA GLU A 43 -7.14 -1.47 -11.68
C GLU A 43 -8.53 -0.92 -11.36
N GLU A 44 -8.66 0.39 -11.13
CA GLU A 44 -9.95 1.06 -10.91
C GLU A 44 -10.93 0.87 -12.08
N SER A 45 -10.41 0.72 -13.31
CA SER A 45 -11.20 0.44 -14.51
C SER A 45 -11.53 -1.05 -14.72
N ARG A 46 -10.91 -1.94 -13.95
CA ARG A 46 -11.17 -3.38 -13.99
C ARG A 46 -12.13 -3.74 -12.86
N THR A 47 -13.33 -4.18 -13.23
CA THR A 47 -14.19 -4.92 -12.31
C THR A 47 -13.38 -6.09 -11.76
N SER A 48 -13.21 -6.15 -10.43
CA SER A 48 -12.52 -7.28 -9.80
C SER A 48 -13.20 -8.57 -10.24
N SER A 49 -12.42 -9.44 -10.90
CA SER A 49 -12.95 -10.70 -11.39
C SER A 49 -13.44 -11.52 -10.18
N THR A 50 -14.65 -12.08 -10.29
CA THR A 50 -15.21 -12.98 -9.27
C THR A 50 -14.33 -14.23 -9.04
N TRP A 51 -13.45 -14.57 -9.98
CA TRP A 51 -12.43 -15.61 -9.82
C TRP A 51 -11.28 -15.24 -8.87
N VAL A 52 -10.99 -13.95 -8.67
CA VAL A 52 -9.92 -13.45 -7.79
C VAL A 52 -10.44 -13.10 -6.39
N ASP A 53 -11.76 -13.18 -6.19
CA ASP A 53 -12.40 -12.93 -4.90
C ASP A 53 -12.01 -14.01 -3.87
N ARG A 54 -10.95 -13.74 -3.11
CA ARG A 54 -10.49 -14.60 -2.02
C ARG A 54 -11.53 -14.77 -0.91
N GLY A 55 -12.54 -13.89 -0.83
CA GLY A 55 -13.63 -14.03 0.14
C GLY A 55 -14.42 -15.33 -0.07
N ARG A 56 -14.49 -15.85 -1.30
CA ARG A 56 -15.14 -17.15 -1.59
C ARG A 56 -14.37 -18.35 -1.05
N LEU A 57 -13.08 -18.19 -0.76
CA LEU A 57 -12.22 -19.26 -0.25
C LEU A 57 -12.11 -19.24 1.27
N MET A 58 -12.71 -18.26 1.96
CA MET A 58 -12.65 -18.15 3.41
C MET A 58 -13.94 -18.61 4.08
N ALA A 59 -13.82 -19.26 5.23
CA ALA A 59 -14.97 -19.60 6.06
C ALA A 59 -15.63 -18.32 6.62
N PRO A 60 -16.95 -18.30 6.81
CA PRO A 60 -17.65 -17.18 7.42
C PRO A 60 -17.06 -16.86 8.80
N LEU A 61 -16.84 -15.57 9.07
CA LEU A 61 -16.43 -15.10 10.38
C LEU A 61 -17.59 -15.26 11.38
N PRO A 62 -17.32 -15.71 12.61
CA PRO A 62 -18.35 -15.75 13.65
C PRO A 62 -18.82 -14.32 13.99
N PRO A 63 -20.11 -14.14 14.32
CA PRO A 63 -20.66 -12.83 14.65
C PRO A 63 -19.94 -12.22 15.88
N PRO A 64 -19.79 -10.88 15.94
CA PRO A 64 -19.17 -10.22 17.08
C PRO A 64 -19.99 -10.47 18.35
N GLY A 65 -19.30 -10.78 19.46
CA GLY A 65 -19.97 -11.05 20.73
C GLY A 65 -19.02 -11.45 21.84
N ARG A 66 -19.53 -11.50 23.07
CA ARG A 66 -18.78 -11.83 24.30
C ARG A 66 -17.93 -13.10 24.18
N LEU A 67 -18.33 -14.05 23.33
CA LEU A 67 -17.68 -15.34 23.16
C LEU A 67 -16.95 -15.50 21.82
N ALA A 68 -16.90 -14.47 20.97
CA ALA A 68 -16.32 -14.56 19.62
C ALA A 68 -14.83 -14.95 19.60
N TRP A 69 -14.09 -14.59 20.65
CA TRP A 69 -12.69 -15.00 20.82
C TRP A 69 -12.51 -16.50 21.10
N ARG A 70 -13.54 -17.20 21.60
CA ARG A 70 -13.44 -18.64 21.85
C ARG A 70 -13.58 -19.48 20.58
N SER A 71 -14.21 -18.93 19.55
CA SER A 71 -14.40 -19.59 18.24
C SER A 71 -13.21 -19.42 17.29
N SER A 72 -12.19 -18.61 17.62
CA SER A 72 -11.04 -18.38 16.73
C SER A 72 -10.03 -19.53 16.70
N GLY A 73 -10.02 -20.38 17.73
CA GLY A 73 -9.04 -21.46 17.89
C GLY A 73 -9.61 -22.87 17.77
N LEU A 74 -10.90 -23.03 17.46
CA LEU A 74 -11.48 -24.35 17.25
C LEU A 74 -11.21 -24.80 15.80
N PRO A 75 -10.78 -26.06 15.58
CA PRO A 75 -10.71 -26.61 14.24
C PRO A 75 -12.09 -26.59 13.59
N HIS A 76 -12.12 -26.30 12.29
CA HIS A 76 -13.32 -26.39 11.46
C HIS A 76 -13.63 -27.85 11.14
#